data_AF-A0A3C0QXL6-F1
#
_entry.id   AF-A0A3C0QXL6-F1
#
_cell.length_a   1.000
_cell.length_b   1.000
_cell.length_c   1.000
_cell.angle_alpha   90.00
_cell.angle_beta   90.00
_cell.angle_gamma   90.00
#
_symmetry.space_group_name_H-M   'P 1'
#
loop_
_entity.id
_entity.type
_entity.pdbx_description
1 polymer ?
#
loop_
_entity_poly.entity_id
_entity_poly.type
_entity_poly.pdbx_seq_one_letter_code
_entity_poly.pdbx_strand_id
1 'polypeptide(L)'
;HEAEGEWRILLNLTGLLFGFAILAKHFESSGVPNAFHNFLPKGWQGGFVLLLLIAAISTFLDNIAAAIIGGKIAQVVYKGRVHTGYLAAIIAASNAGGAGSVLGDTTTTMMWIEGVSALEVSNAFFGSIAAILIFGMIAAQQQAKVQQIELDESMQDIKIDFKKIAIVGLILAGAILANWTIGFPAIGIWVAIIIGASFSNTNWDEIPKAIKGTVFLLSLVASASLMPVGDLPVPSWETTFGLGFVSAVFDNIPLTKLCIEQGGYDWGFLAFAVGFGGSMIWFGSSAGVALSNMFPQAKSTLSYLKNGWHIAVAYIVAFFVMLLVVGWNPSA
;
A
#
# COMPACT_ATOMS: atom_id res chain seq x y z
N HIS A 1 -6.51 31.48 6.05
CA HIS A 1 -5.32 30.70 6.41
C HIS A 1 -5.38 29.25 5.94
N GLU A 2 -6.55 28.64 5.71
CA GLU A 2 -6.66 27.26 5.18
C GLU A 2 -6.19 27.09 3.71
N ALA A 3 -6.50 28.05 2.83
CA ALA A 3 -6.13 27.95 1.40
C ALA A 3 -4.61 28.02 1.11
N GLU A 4 -3.79 28.55 2.04
CA GLU A 4 -2.33 28.65 1.86
C GLU A 4 -1.60 27.33 2.08
N GLY A 5 -2.21 26.34 2.73
CA GLY A 5 -1.64 25.01 2.98
C GLY A 5 -2.04 23.97 1.92
N GLU A 6 -3.29 24.01 1.45
CA GLU A 6 -3.84 23.00 0.53
C GLU A 6 -3.10 22.89 -0.80
N TRP A 7 -2.75 24.02 -1.44
CA TRP A 7 -2.04 23.99 -2.72
C TRP A 7 -0.66 23.32 -2.58
N ARG A 8 -0.01 23.47 -1.43
CA ARG A 8 1.30 22.86 -1.14
C ARG A 8 1.16 21.34 -1.02
N ILE A 9 0.13 20.87 -0.33
CA ILE A 9 -0.18 19.44 -0.19
C ILE A 9 -0.48 18.84 -1.56
N LEU A 10 -1.39 19.45 -2.32
CA LEU A 10 -1.78 18.95 -3.64
C LEU A 10 -0.61 18.94 -4.62
N LEU A 11 0.25 19.97 -4.60
CA LEU A 11 1.43 20.04 -5.46
C LEU A 11 2.47 18.96 -5.09
N ASN A 12 2.75 18.81 -3.79
CA ASN A 12 3.70 17.81 -3.31
C ASN A 12 3.17 16.40 -3.62
N LEU A 13 1.89 16.14 -3.34
CA LEU A 13 1.24 14.87 -3.65
C LEU A 13 1.23 14.58 -5.15
N THR A 14 0.94 15.56 -6.01
CA THR A 14 1.00 15.41 -7.47
C THR A 14 2.42 14.99 -7.91
N GLY A 15 3.43 15.69 -7.41
CA GLY A 15 4.83 15.40 -7.72
C GLY A 15 5.27 14.02 -7.24
N LEU A 16 4.82 13.61 -6.04
CA LEU A 16 5.03 12.29 -5.48
C LEU A 16 4.37 11.19 -6.33
N LEU A 17 3.09 11.33 -6.66
CA LEU A 17 2.33 10.31 -7.40
C LEU A 17 2.94 10.03 -8.79
N PHE A 18 3.32 11.08 -9.52
CA PHE A 18 4.01 10.89 -10.81
C PHE A 18 5.40 10.31 -10.66
N GLY A 19 6.17 10.77 -9.67
CA GLY A 19 7.50 10.24 -9.44
C GLY A 19 7.50 8.78 -8.95
N PHE A 20 6.52 8.40 -8.13
CA PHE A 20 6.32 7.02 -7.71
C PHE A 20 5.84 6.12 -8.85
N ALA A 21 5.03 6.61 -9.80
CA ALA A 21 4.72 5.85 -11.00
C ALA A 21 5.99 5.50 -11.81
N ILE A 22 6.92 6.45 -11.95
CA ILE A 22 8.23 6.22 -12.58
C ILE A 22 9.08 5.24 -11.75
N LEU A 23 9.13 5.42 -10.43
CA LEU A 23 9.84 4.54 -9.50
C LEU A 23 9.34 3.09 -9.61
N ALA A 24 8.02 2.89 -9.52
CA ALA A 24 7.38 1.59 -9.67
C ALA A 24 7.72 0.95 -11.01
N LYS A 25 7.80 1.74 -12.09
CA LYS A 25 8.20 1.23 -13.41
C LYS A 25 9.68 0.84 -13.49
N HIS A 26 10.57 1.61 -12.88
CA HIS A 26 11.98 1.22 -12.76
C HIS A 26 12.12 -0.09 -11.98
N PHE A 27 11.38 -0.24 -10.88
CA PHE A 27 11.37 -1.46 -10.10
C PHE A 27 10.80 -2.65 -10.89
N GLU A 28 9.64 -2.50 -11.53
CA GLU A 28 9.02 -3.55 -12.36
C GLU A 28 9.97 -4.00 -13.47
N SER A 29 10.55 -3.04 -14.19
CA SER A 29 11.43 -3.32 -15.34
C SER A 29 12.88 -3.65 -14.96
N SER A 30 13.21 -3.71 -13.66
CA SER A 30 14.51 -4.17 -13.16
C SER A 30 14.67 -5.68 -13.21
N GLY A 31 13.58 -6.43 -13.38
CA GLY A 31 13.57 -7.89 -13.31
C GLY A 31 13.51 -8.46 -11.88
N VAL A 32 13.63 -7.62 -10.84
CA VAL A 32 13.51 -8.07 -9.43
C VAL A 32 12.19 -8.79 -9.16
N PRO A 33 11.00 -8.27 -9.56
CA PRO A 33 9.75 -8.99 -9.29
C PRO A 33 9.68 -10.36 -9.92
N ASN A 34 10.25 -10.50 -11.12
CA ASN A 34 10.28 -11.77 -11.81
C ASN A 34 11.17 -12.76 -11.04
N ALA A 35 12.26 -12.29 -10.41
CA ALA A 35 13.17 -13.13 -9.64
C ALA A 35 12.53 -13.70 -8.36
N PHE A 36 11.37 -13.22 -7.91
CA PHE A 36 10.74 -13.72 -6.69
C PHE A 36 10.36 -15.19 -6.73
N HIS A 37 10.05 -15.73 -7.91
CA HIS A 37 9.74 -17.15 -8.04
C HIS A 37 10.87 -18.05 -7.50
N ASN A 38 12.13 -17.59 -7.56
CA ASN A 38 13.29 -18.31 -7.03
C ASN A 38 13.27 -18.46 -5.49
N PHE A 39 12.54 -17.58 -4.80
CA PHE A 39 12.43 -17.60 -3.33
C PHE A 39 11.17 -18.28 -2.83
N LEU A 40 10.27 -18.72 -3.72
CA LEU A 40 9.00 -19.32 -3.32
C LEU A 40 9.17 -20.82 -3.06
N PRO A 41 9.07 -21.29 -1.80
CA PRO A 41 9.06 -22.73 -1.52
C PRO A 41 7.83 -23.40 -2.14
N LYS A 42 7.93 -24.71 -2.38
CA LYS A 42 6.80 -25.52 -2.84
C LYS A 42 5.70 -25.58 -1.78
N GLY A 43 4.45 -25.76 -2.21
CA GLY A 43 3.29 -25.89 -1.33
C GLY A 43 2.72 -24.56 -0.84
N TRP A 44 2.05 -24.58 0.32
CA TRP A 44 1.37 -23.40 0.87
C TRP A 44 2.35 -22.36 1.39
N GLN A 45 3.54 -22.77 1.86
CA GLN A 45 4.55 -21.84 2.36
C GLN A 45 4.96 -20.84 1.28
N GLY A 46 5.00 -21.22 0.01
CA GLY A 46 5.35 -20.28 -1.06
C GLY A 46 4.29 -19.23 -1.28
N GLY A 47 3.00 -19.57 -1.09
CA GLY A 47 1.94 -18.56 -1.08
C GLY A 47 2.11 -17.57 0.08
N PHE A 48 2.48 -18.07 1.26
CA PHE A 48 2.74 -17.21 2.40
C PHE A 48 3.94 -16.29 2.18
N VAL A 49 5.05 -16.81 1.65
CA VAL A 49 6.24 -16.03 1.31
C VAL A 49 5.92 -14.97 0.24
N LEU A 50 5.11 -15.30 -0.75
CA LEU A 50 4.69 -14.31 -1.76
C LEU A 50 3.93 -13.14 -1.12
N LEU A 51 3.04 -13.39 -0.15
CA LEU A 51 2.35 -12.32 0.58
C LEU A 51 3.33 -11.45 1.40
N LEU A 52 4.34 -12.05 2.03
CA LEU A 52 5.40 -11.29 2.71
C LEU A 52 6.21 -10.42 1.75
N LEU A 53 6.54 -10.94 0.56
CA LEU A 53 7.24 -10.17 -0.47
C LEU A 53 6.39 -9.01 -0.98
N ILE A 54 5.09 -9.22 -1.21
CA ILE A 54 4.16 -8.16 -1.61
C ILE A 54 4.11 -7.06 -0.55
N ALA A 55 3.99 -7.43 0.73
CA ALA A 55 4.01 -6.47 1.83
C ALA A 55 5.35 -5.71 1.90
N ALA A 56 6.48 -6.40 1.75
CA ALA A 56 7.81 -5.79 1.78
C ALA A 56 8.03 -4.79 0.63
N ILE A 57 7.53 -5.08 -0.57
CA ILE A 57 7.62 -4.15 -1.70
C ILE A 57 6.71 -2.94 -1.49
N SER A 58 5.53 -3.18 -0.92
CA SER A 58 4.58 -2.10 -0.64
C SER A 58 5.05 -1.15 0.46
N THR A 59 6.21 -1.37 1.10
CA THR A 59 6.79 -0.36 2.01
C THR A 59 7.43 0.79 1.25
N PHE A 60 7.70 0.66 -0.05
CA PHE A 60 8.34 1.70 -0.85
C PHE A 60 7.76 1.86 -2.26
N LEU A 61 6.89 0.95 -2.69
CA LEU A 61 5.96 1.15 -3.79
C LEU A 61 4.56 1.44 -3.25
N ASP A 62 3.76 2.14 -4.06
CA ASP A 62 2.35 2.30 -3.76
C ASP A 62 1.62 0.95 -3.74
N ASN A 63 0.63 0.87 -2.86
CA ASN A 63 -0.21 -0.32 -2.65
C ASN A 63 -0.84 -0.86 -3.96
N ILE A 64 -1.16 0.01 -4.93
CA ILE A 64 -1.68 -0.38 -6.26
C ILE A 64 -0.61 -1.16 -7.04
N ALA A 65 0.60 -0.63 -7.18
CA ALA A 65 1.67 -1.31 -7.91
C ALA A 65 2.06 -2.63 -7.22
N ALA A 66 2.16 -2.63 -5.89
CA ALA A 66 2.46 -3.85 -5.13
C ALA A 66 1.40 -4.94 -5.35
N ALA A 67 0.10 -4.59 -5.30
CA ALA A 67 -0.99 -5.52 -5.57
C ALA A 67 -0.98 -6.03 -7.02
N ILE A 68 -0.76 -5.16 -8.02
CA ILE A 68 -0.68 -5.56 -9.43
C ILE A 68 0.51 -6.49 -9.68
N ILE A 69 1.70 -6.16 -9.16
CA ILE A 69 2.90 -7.00 -9.27
C ILE A 69 2.65 -8.35 -8.60
N GLY A 70 2.13 -8.35 -7.37
CA GLY A 70 1.77 -9.57 -6.64
C GLY A 70 0.74 -10.43 -7.38
N GLY A 71 -0.27 -9.79 -7.98
CA GLY A 71 -1.30 -10.41 -8.80
C GLY A 71 -0.74 -11.05 -10.07
N LYS A 72 0.17 -10.37 -10.79
CA LYS A 72 0.86 -10.93 -11.97
C LYS A 72 1.68 -12.15 -11.59
N ILE A 73 2.45 -12.07 -10.51
CA ILE A 73 3.26 -13.21 -10.03
C ILE A 73 2.33 -14.37 -9.63
N ALA A 74 1.27 -14.10 -8.86
CA ALA A 74 0.27 -15.10 -8.49
C ALA A 74 -0.37 -15.76 -9.73
N GLN A 75 -0.69 -14.98 -10.76
CA GLN A 75 -1.23 -15.50 -12.01
C GLN A 75 -0.27 -16.49 -12.69
N VAL A 76 1.03 -16.20 -12.68
CA VAL A 76 2.05 -17.07 -13.28
C VAL A 76 2.23 -18.33 -12.43
N VAL A 77 2.55 -18.19 -11.13
CA VAL A 77 2.92 -19.33 -10.27
C VAL A 77 1.75 -20.27 -9.96
N TYR A 78 0.51 -19.77 -10.08
CA TYR A 78 -0.71 -20.57 -9.95
C TYR A 78 -1.43 -20.83 -11.29
N LYS A 79 -0.76 -20.67 -12.44
CA LYS A 79 -1.32 -21.00 -13.77
C LYS A 79 -2.73 -20.41 -14.00
N GLY A 80 -2.93 -19.16 -13.56
CA GLY A 80 -4.19 -18.43 -13.64
C GLY A 80 -5.26 -18.81 -12.60
N ARG A 81 -5.05 -19.86 -11.80
CA ARG A 81 -6.04 -20.35 -10.81
C ARG A 81 -5.83 -19.74 -9.43
N VAL A 82 -6.11 -18.44 -9.32
CA VAL A 82 -5.99 -17.70 -8.05
C VAL A 82 -7.35 -17.65 -7.34
N HIS A 83 -7.41 -18.20 -6.13
CA HIS A 83 -8.58 -18.25 -5.26
C HIS A 83 -8.95 -16.85 -4.75
N THR A 84 -10.25 -16.55 -4.64
CA THR A 84 -10.72 -15.23 -4.20
C THR A 84 -10.22 -14.84 -2.81
N GLY A 85 -10.12 -15.78 -1.87
CA GLY A 85 -9.54 -15.51 -0.54
C GLY A 85 -8.05 -15.15 -0.59
N TYR A 86 -7.31 -15.67 -1.58
CA TYR A 86 -5.92 -15.32 -1.80
C TYR A 86 -5.78 -13.95 -2.49
N LEU A 87 -6.70 -13.60 -3.41
CA LEU A 87 -6.78 -12.24 -3.95
C LEU A 87 -7.05 -11.20 -2.86
N ALA A 88 -7.95 -11.50 -1.92
CA ALA A 88 -8.18 -10.67 -0.74
C ALA A 88 -6.91 -10.52 0.11
N ALA A 89 -6.15 -11.61 0.27
CA ALA A 89 -4.87 -11.58 0.98
C ALA A 89 -3.77 -10.78 0.26
N ILE A 90 -3.74 -10.77 -1.09
CA ILE A 90 -2.82 -9.91 -1.84
C ILE A 90 -3.12 -8.42 -1.56
N ILE A 91 -4.39 -8.03 -1.60
CA ILE A 91 -4.84 -6.66 -1.29
C ILE A 91 -4.46 -6.30 0.16
N ALA A 92 -4.74 -7.22 1.09
CA ALA A 92 -4.42 -7.02 2.50
C ALA A 92 -2.91 -6.94 2.75
N ALA A 93 -2.10 -7.73 2.04
CA ALA A 93 -0.65 -7.68 2.15
C ALA A 93 -0.07 -6.38 1.60
N SER A 94 -0.55 -5.88 0.45
CA SER A 94 -0.12 -4.58 -0.07
C SER A 94 -0.49 -3.45 0.89
N ASN A 95 -1.75 -3.41 1.35
CA ASN A 95 -2.19 -2.36 2.27
C ASN A 95 -1.47 -2.44 3.64
N ALA A 96 -1.26 -3.66 4.19
CA ALA A 96 -0.50 -3.86 5.42
C ALA A 96 0.96 -3.39 5.28
N GLY A 97 1.60 -3.71 4.15
CA GLY A 97 2.97 -3.28 3.86
C GLY A 97 3.12 -1.76 3.79
N GLY A 98 2.16 -1.09 3.15
CA GLY A 98 2.14 0.36 3.03
C GLY A 98 1.83 1.10 4.34
N ALA A 99 0.98 0.53 5.21
CA ALA A 99 0.52 1.19 6.43
C ALA A 99 1.65 1.61 7.40
N GLY A 100 2.75 0.87 7.47
CA GLY A 100 3.91 1.20 8.31
C GLY A 100 4.94 2.14 7.67
N SER A 101 4.73 2.55 6.41
CA SER A 101 5.70 3.35 5.66
C SER A 101 5.07 4.62 5.12
N VAL A 102 5.77 5.75 5.29
CA VAL A 102 5.37 7.05 4.72
C VAL A 102 5.48 7.15 3.20
N LEU A 103 6.01 6.10 2.54
CA LEU A 103 6.15 6.04 1.08
C LEU A 103 5.25 4.97 0.44
N GLY A 104 4.81 3.99 1.24
CA GLY A 104 4.17 2.77 0.76
C GLY A 104 2.66 2.89 0.48
N ASP A 105 2.02 3.91 1.06
CA ASP A 105 0.60 4.17 0.88
C ASP A 105 0.37 5.68 0.70
N THR A 106 -0.60 6.05 -0.14
CA THR A 106 -0.99 7.45 -0.33
C THR A 106 -1.46 8.08 0.98
N THR A 107 -2.15 7.32 1.84
CA THR A 107 -2.67 7.79 3.13
C THR A 107 -1.55 8.15 4.11
N THR A 108 -0.54 7.31 4.23
CA THR A 108 0.63 7.56 5.08
C THR A 108 1.55 8.62 4.49
N THR A 109 1.60 8.72 3.15
CA THR A 109 2.27 9.82 2.46
C THR A 109 1.61 11.16 2.79
N MET A 110 0.27 11.23 2.83
CA MET A 110 -0.45 12.44 3.25
C MET A 110 -0.14 12.81 4.69
N MET A 111 -0.17 11.86 5.63
CA MET A 111 0.23 12.10 7.03
C MET A 111 1.64 12.69 7.11
N TRP A 112 2.58 12.15 6.32
CA TRP A 112 3.97 12.60 6.31
C TRP A 112 4.16 14.02 5.76
N ILE A 113 3.44 14.36 4.68
CA ILE A 113 3.45 15.72 4.11
C ILE A 113 2.92 16.74 5.12
N GLU A 114 1.96 16.33 5.96
CA GLU A 114 1.32 17.14 7.00
C GLU A 114 2.14 17.19 8.31
N GLY A 115 3.34 16.60 8.31
CA GLY A 115 4.31 16.73 9.40
C GLY A 115 4.32 15.57 10.40
N VAL A 116 3.48 14.54 10.22
CA VAL A 116 3.54 13.33 11.05
C VAL A 116 4.88 12.64 10.85
N SER A 117 5.55 12.27 11.95
CA SER A 117 6.86 11.64 11.87
C SER A 117 6.78 10.23 11.28
N ALA A 118 7.76 9.86 10.46
CA ALA A 118 7.83 8.51 9.89
C ALA A 118 7.96 7.42 10.98
N LEU A 119 8.52 7.77 12.15
CA LEU A 119 8.62 6.86 13.28
C LEU A 119 7.27 6.59 13.94
N GLU A 120 6.40 7.59 14.08
CA GLU A 120 5.03 7.39 14.59
C GLU A 120 4.22 6.48 13.68
N VAL A 121 4.27 6.72 12.35
CA VAL A 121 3.61 5.86 11.36
C VAL A 121 4.18 4.43 11.40
N SER A 122 5.49 4.27 11.65
CA SER A 122 6.13 2.95 11.68
C SER A 122 5.58 2.00 12.75
N ASN A 123 4.92 2.52 13.80
CA ASN A 123 4.22 1.68 14.78
C ASN A 123 3.12 0.81 14.14
N ALA A 124 2.55 1.23 13.00
CA ALA A 124 1.59 0.43 12.25
C ALA A 124 2.18 -0.93 11.79
N PHE A 125 3.50 -1.08 11.68
CA PHE A 125 4.12 -2.36 11.37
C PHE A 125 3.81 -3.46 12.39
N PHE A 126 3.59 -3.12 13.66
CA PHE A 126 3.19 -4.12 14.67
C PHE A 126 1.83 -4.73 14.33
N GLY A 127 0.85 -3.90 13.97
CA GLY A 127 -0.45 -4.34 13.48
C GLY A 127 -0.33 -5.10 12.15
N SER A 128 0.40 -4.55 11.18
CA SER A 128 0.58 -5.16 9.85
C SER A 128 1.22 -6.55 9.91
N ILE A 129 2.28 -6.72 10.70
CA ILE A 129 2.95 -8.01 10.88
C ILE A 129 1.99 -9.00 11.53
N ALA A 130 1.32 -8.61 12.62
CA ALA A 130 0.35 -9.48 13.29
C ALA A 130 -0.78 -9.91 12.34
N ALA A 131 -1.31 -8.98 11.53
CA ALA A 131 -2.35 -9.26 10.56
C ALA A 131 -1.86 -10.25 9.49
N ILE A 132 -0.69 -10.01 8.88
CA ILE A 132 -0.13 -10.86 7.83
C ILE A 132 0.12 -12.28 8.33
N LEU A 133 0.62 -12.45 9.56
CA LEU A 133 0.78 -13.78 10.15
C LEU A 133 -0.57 -14.51 10.19
N ILE A 134 -1.64 -13.85 10.61
CA ILE A 134 -2.97 -14.46 10.73
C ILE A 134 -3.59 -14.76 9.36
N PHE A 135 -3.81 -13.74 8.53
CA PHE A 135 -4.53 -13.94 7.28
C PHE A 135 -3.68 -14.68 6.25
N GLY A 136 -2.36 -14.44 6.25
CA GLY A 136 -1.45 -14.98 5.24
C GLY A 136 -1.36 -16.49 5.32
N MET A 137 -1.27 -17.06 6.54
CA MET A 137 -1.26 -18.51 6.73
C MET A 137 -2.55 -19.15 6.20
N ILE A 138 -3.71 -18.60 6.55
CA ILE A 138 -5.02 -19.12 6.15
C ILE A 138 -5.20 -19.02 4.63
N ALA A 139 -4.93 -17.86 4.05
CA ALA A 139 -5.10 -17.62 2.62
C ALA A 139 -4.17 -18.50 1.78
N ALA A 140 -2.91 -18.65 2.20
CA ALA A 140 -1.95 -19.49 1.48
C ALA A 140 -2.36 -20.97 1.50
N GLN A 141 -2.90 -21.46 2.61
CA GLN A 141 -3.46 -22.81 2.69
C GLN A 141 -4.72 -22.99 1.82
N GLN A 142 -5.62 -21.99 1.79
CA GLN A 142 -6.77 -22.01 0.89
C GLN A 142 -6.33 -22.08 -0.58
N GLN A 143 -5.34 -21.26 -0.95
CA GLN A 143 -4.80 -21.23 -2.31
C GLN A 143 -4.17 -22.57 -2.70
N ALA A 144 -3.35 -23.15 -1.82
CA ALA A 144 -2.68 -24.42 -2.08
C ALA A 144 -3.64 -25.60 -2.30
N LYS A 145 -4.87 -25.54 -1.78
CA LYS A 145 -5.93 -26.52 -2.06
C LYS A 145 -6.50 -26.40 -3.47
N VAL A 146 -6.48 -25.20 -4.04
CA VAL A 146 -6.97 -24.93 -5.41
C VAL A 146 -5.87 -25.20 -6.43
N GLN A 147 -4.68 -24.66 -6.18
CA GLN A 147 -3.52 -24.79 -7.04
C GLN A 147 -2.26 -24.52 -6.23
N GLN A 148 -1.34 -25.48 -6.22
CA GLN A 148 -0.02 -25.29 -5.64
C GLN A 148 0.88 -24.48 -6.57
N ILE A 149 1.92 -23.87 -6.00
CA ILE A 149 2.95 -23.21 -6.79
C ILE A 149 3.64 -24.24 -7.67
N GLU A 150 3.61 -23.98 -8.96
CA GLU A 150 4.38 -24.72 -9.94
C GLU A 150 5.49 -23.80 -10.45
N LEU A 151 6.73 -24.11 -10.06
CA LEU A 151 7.92 -23.43 -10.57
C LEU A 151 8.22 -24.02 -11.94
N ASP A 152 8.09 -23.20 -12.98
CA ASP A 152 8.50 -23.58 -14.34
C ASP A 152 10.02 -23.38 -14.47
N GLU A 153 10.74 -24.46 -14.84
CA GLU A 153 12.20 -24.42 -15.04
C GLU A 153 12.61 -23.51 -16.21
N SER A 154 11.68 -23.16 -17.12
CA SER A 154 11.93 -22.19 -18.20
C SER A 154 12.09 -20.74 -17.72
N MET A 155 11.85 -20.46 -16.43
CA MET A 155 11.98 -19.12 -15.84
C MET A 155 13.41 -18.77 -15.36
N GLN A 156 14.40 -19.60 -15.68
CA GLN A 156 15.74 -19.59 -15.04
C GLN A 156 16.74 -18.50 -15.49
N ASP A 157 16.42 -17.62 -16.45
CA ASP A 157 17.36 -16.59 -16.93
C ASP A 157 16.85 -15.15 -16.74
N ILE A 158 16.57 -14.77 -15.49
CA ILE A 158 16.17 -13.39 -15.19
C ILE A 158 17.41 -12.53 -14.94
N LYS A 159 17.73 -11.67 -15.90
CA LYS A 159 18.75 -10.64 -15.72
C LYS A 159 18.19 -9.50 -14.89
N ILE A 160 18.80 -9.25 -13.74
CA ILE A 160 18.49 -8.12 -12.88
C ILE A 160 19.27 -6.88 -13.38
N ASP A 161 18.55 -5.81 -13.66
CA ASP A 161 19.13 -4.51 -14.01
C ASP A 161 19.40 -3.69 -12.74
N PHE A 162 20.62 -3.83 -12.21
CA PHE A 162 21.07 -3.11 -11.03
C PHE A 162 21.08 -1.58 -11.19
N LYS A 163 21.19 -1.05 -12.42
CA LYS A 163 21.14 0.41 -12.62
C LYS A 163 19.75 0.94 -12.27
N LYS A 164 18.70 0.22 -12.66
CA LYS A 164 17.32 0.59 -12.31
C LYS A 164 17.05 0.47 -10.82
N ILE A 165 17.61 -0.54 -10.15
CA ILE A 165 17.52 -0.66 -8.68
C ILE A 165 18.22 0.52 -8.00
N ALA A 166 19.41 0.91 -8.48
CA ALA A 166 20.12 2.07 -7.96
C ALA A 166 19.31 3.37 -8.11
N ILE A 167 18.59 3.52 -9.23
CA ILE A 167 17.67 4.66 -9.44
C ILE A 167 16.51 4.62 -8.45
N VAL A 168 15.89 3.45 -8.22
CA VAL A 168 14.85 3.32 -7.18
C VAL A 168 15.39 3.76 -5.81
N GLY A 169 16.56 3.27 -5.41
CA GLY A 169 17.22 3.68 -4.17
C GLY A 169 17.51 5.18 -4.11
N LEU A 170 17.97 5.78 -5.21
CA LEU A 170 18.21 7.22 -5.33
C LEU A 170 16.92 8.04 -5.16
N ILE A 171 15.81 7.59 -5.75
CA ILE A 171 14.52 8.27 -5.62
C ILE A 171 14.03 8.25 -4.17
N LEU A 172 14.11 7.08 -3.50
CA LEU A 172 13.71 6.94 -2.10
C LEU A 172 14.58 7.81 -1.18
N ALA A 173 15.90 7.77 -1.37
CA ALA A 173 16.83 8.61 -0.60
C ALA A 173 16.57 10.11 -0.85
N GLY A 174 16.33 10.49 -2.10
CA GLY A 174 15.97 11.85 -2.50
C GLY A 174 14.71 12.34 -1.79
N ALA A 175 13.64 11.54 -1.78
CA ALA A 175 12.40 11.86 -1.09
C ALA A 175 12.60 12.14 0.40
N ILE A 176 13.31 11.23 1.09
CA ILE A 176 13.59 11.33 2.53
C ILE A 176 14.43 12.57 2.84
N LEU A 177 15.51 12.80 2.08
CA LEU A 177 16.39 13.95 2.26
C LEU A 177 15.68 15.28 2.01
N ALA A 178 14.88 15.37 0.94
CA ALA A 178 14.14 16.58 0.62
C ALA A 178 13.02 16.87 1.65
N ASN A 179 12.37 15.83 2.17
CA ASN A 179 11.41 16.04 3.26
C ASN A 179 12.11 16.58 4.53
N TRP A 180 13.22 15.96 4.92
CA TRP A 180 13.93 16.36 6.13
C TRP A 180 14.53 17.78 6.05
N THR A 181 14.99 18.22 4.88
CA THR A 181 15.67 19.51 4.70
C THR A 181 14.73 20.66 4.38
N ILE A 182 13.75 20.45 3.48
CA ILE A 182 12.88 21.52 2.96
C ILE A 182 11.38 21.23 3.14
N GLY A 183 11.00 20.09 3.73
CA GLY A 183 9.60 19.70 3.91
C GLY A 183 8.84 19.53 2.60
N PHE A 184 9.54 19.11 1.53
CA PHE A 184 8.95 18.95 0.20
C PHE A 184 9.55 17.73 -0.54
N PRO A 185 9.17 16.49 -0.14
CA PRO A 185 9.71 15.24 -0.67
C PRO A 185 9.65 15.10 -2.20
N ALA A 186 8.62 15.65 -2.86
CA ALA A 186 8.50 15.58 -4.32
C ALA A 186 9.74 16.16 -5.04
N ILE A 187 10.33 17.24 -4.54
CA ILE A 187 11.53 17.83 -5.16
C ILE A 187 12.68 16.82 -5.18
N GLY A 188 12.89 16.11 -4.08
CA GLY A 188 13.94 15.10 -3.97
C GLY A 188 13.74 13.95 -4.95
N ILE A 189 12.50 13.51 -5.14
CA ILE A 189 12.13 12.49 -6.12
C ILE A 189 12.46 12.95 -7.54
N TRP A 190 12.04 14.16 -7.92
CA TRP A 190 12.25 14.64 -9.29
C TRP A 190 13.73 14.91 -9.58
N VAL A 191 14.49 15.44 -8.63
CA VAL A 191 15.94 15.58 -8.74
C VAL A 191 16.59 14.21 -8.94
N ALA A 192 16.20 13.20 -8.16
CA ALA A 192 16.70 11.84 -8.29
C ALA A 192 16.34 11.19 -9.65
N ILE A 193 15.12 11.40 -10.15
CA ILE A 193 14.69 10.92 -11.48
C ILE A 193 15.54 11.56 -12.58
N ILE A 194 15.75 12.88 -12.52
CA ILE A 194 16.56 13.60 -13.52
C ILE A 194 18.01 13.12 -13.51
N ILE A 195 18.59 12.90 -12.32
CA ILE A 195 19.93 12.31 -12.19
C ILE A 195 19.94 10.89 -12.77
N GLY A 196 18.95 10.06 -12.41
CA GLY A 196 18.82 8.69 -12.90
C GLY A 196 18.69 8.59 -14.42
N ALA A 197 18.01 9.55 -15.04
CA ALA A 197 17.84 9.64 -16.50
C ALA A 197 19.18 9.81 -17.25
N SER A 198 20.24 10.29 -16.59
CA SER A 198 21.57 10.39 -17.20
C SER A 198 22.32 9.06 -17.28
N PHE A 199 21.90 8.03 -16.53
CA PHE A 199 22.59 6.73 -16.46
C PHE A 199 21.72 5.52 -16.86
N SER A 200 20.40 5.70 -17.02
CA SER A 200 19.47 4.68 -17.53
C SER A 200 18.26 5.32 -18.22
N ASN A 201 17.65 4.59 -19.15
CA ASN A 201 16.43 5.02 -19.82
C ASN A 201 15.29 5.14 -18.80
N THR A 202 14.71 6.33 -18.68
CA THR A 202 13.55 6.61 -17.83
C THR A 202 12.26 6.45 -18.63
N ASN A 203 11.28 5.77 -18.07
CA ASN A 203 9.98 5.54 -18.71
C ASN A 203 9.04 6.74 -18.54
N TRP A 204 9.32 7.82 -19.28
CA TRP A 204 8.51 9.05 -19.25
C TRP A 204 7.04 8.83 -19.66
N ASP A 205 6.75 7.79 -20.44
CA ASP A 205 5.40 7.39 -20.84
C ASP A 205 4.51 6.98 -19.68
N GLU A 206 5.07 6.76 -18.48
CA GLU A 206 4.26 6.47 -17.29
C GLU A 206 3.56 7.72 -16.74
N ILE A 207 4.07 8.93 -16.99
CA ILE A 207 3.43 10.16 -16.52
C ILE A 207 2.02 10.31 -17.15
N PRO A 208 1.85 10.28 -18.50
CA PRO A 208 0.52 10.36 -19.09
C PRO A 208 -0.44 9.26 -18.63
N LYS A 209 0.06 8.05 -18.35
CA LYS A 209 -0.76 6.94 -17.85
C LYS A 209 -1.24 7.19 -16.43
N ALA A 210 -0.41 7.79 -15.60
CA ALA A 210 -0.73 8.13 -14.21
C ALA A 210 -1.71 9.32 -14.09
N ILE A 211 -1.81 10.23 -15.08
CA ILE A 211 -2.65 11.45 -15.00
C ILE A 211 -4.07 11.16 -14.52
N LYS A 212 -4.76 10.17 -15.10
CA LYS A 212 -6.16 9.88 -14.72
C LYS A 212 -6.27 9.46 -13.26
N GLY A 213 -5.35 8.61 -12.80
CA GLY A 213 -5.28 8.17 -11.41
C GLY A 213 -4.94 9.33 -10.48
N THR A 214 -3.93 10.13 -10.83
CA THR A 214 -3.52 11.31 -10.06
C THR A 214 -4.65 12.34 -9.94
N VAL A 215 -5.34 12.68 -11.04
CA VAL A 215 -6.47 13.63 -11.01
C VAL A 215 -7.61 13.09 -10.15
N PHE A 216 -7.92 11.80 -10.24
CA PHE A 216 -8.93 11.16 -9.40
C PHE A 216 -8.55 11.26 -7.91
N LEU A 217 -7.32 10.90 -7.55
CA LEU A 217 -6.82 10.97 -6.17
C LEU A 217 -6.83 12.40 -5.63
N LEU A 218 -6.33 13.37 -6.40
CA LEU A 218 -6.34 14.79 -6.00
C LEU A 218 -7.77 15.31 -5.82
N SER A 219 -8.70 14.86 -6.65
CA SER A 219 -10.12 15.23 -6.55
C SER A 219 -10.77 14.65 -5.30
N LEU A 220 -10.40 13.44 -4.88
CA LEU A 220 -10.84 12.84 -3.61
C LEU A 220 -10.27 13.56 -2.39
N VAL A 221 -8.99 13.93 -2.43
CA VAL A 221 -8.36 14.71 -1.35
C VAL A 221 -9.02 16.08 -1.24
N ALA A 222 -9.22 16.76 -2.37
CA ALA A 222 -9.86 18.08 -2.39
C ALA A 222 -11.36 18.04 -2.04
N SER A 223 -12.06 16.92 -2.28
CA SER A 223 -13.47 16.80 -1.88
C SER A 223 -13.65 16.40 -0.42
N ALA A 224 -12.61 15.88 0.24
CA ALA A 224 -12.65 15.56 1.66
C ALA A 224 -12.97 16.81 2.51
N SER A 225 -12.41 17.97 2.16
CA SER A 225 -12.73 19.25 2.82
C SER A 225 -14.16 19.74 2.56
N LEU A 226 -14.90 19.12 1.63
CA LEU A 226 -16.31 19.37 1.35
C LEU A 226 -17.25 18.35 2.01
N MET A 227 -16.73 17.31 2.67
CA MET A 227 -17.58 16.33 3.33
C MET A 227 -18.29 16.98 4.53
N PRO A 228 -19.64 16.88 4.64
CA PRO A 228 -20.41 17.48 5.72
C PRO A 228 -20.33 16.62 6.99
N VAL A 229 -19.14 16.17 7.37
CA VAL A 229 -18.90 15.48 8.63
C VAL A 229 -18.61 16.57 9.65
N GLY A 230 -19.65 17.00 10.37
CA GLY A 230 -19.59 18.15 11.27
C GLY A 230 -18.49 18.04 12.34
N ASP A 231 -18.22 16.81 12.82
CA ASP A 231 -17.05 16.42 13.62
C ASP A 231 -16.94 14.89 13.61
N LEU A 232 -15.74 14.34 13.45
CA LEU A 232 -15.47 12.94 13.76
C LEU A 232 -15.57 12.72 15.29
N PRO A 233 -15.91 11.52 15.78
CA PRO A 233 -15.83 11.20 17.20
C PRO A 233 -14.46 11.54 17.80
N VAL A 234 -14.40 11.79 19.10
CA VAL A 234 -13.14 12.13 19.79
C VAL A 234 -12.07 11.06 19.49
N PRO A 235 -10.84 11.45 19.12
CA PRO A 235 -9.78 10.49 18.86
C PRO A 235 -9.53 9.58 20.07
N SER A 236 -9.67 8.29 19.86
CA SER A 236 -9.44 7.25 20.85
C SER A 236 -9.14 5.93 20.14
N TRP A 237 -8.60 4.95 20.84
CA TRP A 237 -8.36 3.63 20.22
C TRP A 237 -9.66 2.98 19.75
N GLU A 238 -10.79 3.23 20.42
CA GLU A 238 -12.12 2.74 20.03
C GLU A 238 -12.58 3.37 18.73
N THR A 239 -12.43 4.70 18.59
CA THR A 239 -12.86 5.41 17.39
C THR A 239 -11.97 5.04 16.22
N THR A 240 -10.65 4.94 16.41
CA THR A 240 -9.71 4.44 15.40
C THR A 240 -9.96 2.99 15.00
N PHE A 241 -10.33 2.12 15.95
CA PHE A 241 -10.78 0.77 15.65
C PHE A 241 -12.04 0.76 14.77
N GLY A 242 -13.00 1.63 15.06
CA GLY A 242 -14.19 1.81 14.22
C GLY A 242 -13.85 2.31 12.81
N LEU A 243 -12.91 3.25 12.70
CA LEU A 243 -12.49 3.84 11.43
C LEU A 243 -11.95 2.80 10.44
N GLY A 244 -11.34 1.70 10.90
CA GLY A 244 -10.90 0.65 9.99
C GLY A 244 -12.05 -0.09 9.30
N PHE A 245 -13.19 -0.28 9.99
CA PHE A 245 -14.40 -0.82 9.37
C PHE A 245 -15.07 0.19 8.43
N VAL A 246 -15.09 1.46 8.82
CA VAL A 246 -15.59 2.54 7.96
C VAL A 246 -14.77 2.59 6.68
N SER A 247 -13.45 2.49 6.78
CA SER A 247 -12.52 2.47 5.65
C SER A 247 -12.71 1.27 4.70
N ALA A 248 -13.37 0.20 5.12
CA ALA A 248 -13.70 -0.90 4.21
C ALA A 248 -14.79 -0.52 3.20
N VAL A 249 -15.65 0.44 3.55
CA VAL A 249 -16.81 0.87 2.76
C VAL A 249 -16.55 2.22 2.10
N PHE A 250 -15.88 3.12 2.81
CA PHE A 250 -15.47 4.43 2.35
C PHE A 250 -13.97 4.39 2.01
N ASP A 251 -13.58 5.02 0.91
CA ASP A 251 -12.18 5.07 0.52
C ASP A 251 -11.32 5.67 1.64
N ASN A 252 -10.11 5.14 1.79
CA ASN A 252 -9.23 5.42 2.93
C ASN A 252 -8.60 6.82 2.85
N ILE A 253 -8.59 7.43 1.66
CA ILE A 253 -8.01 8.76 1.39
C ILE A 253 -8.83 9.89 2.04
N PRO A 254 -10.13 10.09 1.74
CA PRO A 254 -10.92 11.14 2.41
C PRO A 254 -10.96 10.96 3.92
N LEU A 255 -11.07 9.72 4.40
CA LEU A 255 -11.13 9.43 5.84
C LEU A 255 -9.83 9.82 6.55
N THR A 256 -8.68 9.54 5.94
CA THR A 256 -7.38 9.96 6.46
C THR A 256 -7.28 11.48 6.51
N LYS A 257 -7.74 12.19 5.47
CA LYS A 257 -7.69 13.66 5.45
C LYS A 257 -8.53 14.28 6.57
N LEU A 258 -9.74 13.78 6.82
CA LEU A 258 -10.58 14.23 7.93
C LEU A 258 -9.91 13.99 9.30
N CYS A 259 -9.23 12.86 9.48
CA CYS A 259 -8.51 12.58 10.72
C CYS A 259 -7.27 13.48 10.90
N ILE A 260 -6.58 13.83 9.80
CA ILE A 260 -5.48 14.80 9.81
C ILE A 260 -5.97 16.18 10.23
N GLU A 261 -7.11 16.63 9.68
CA GLU A 261 -7.71 17.93 10.01
C GLU A 261 -8.17 18.01 11.46
N GLN A 262 -8.74 16.92 11.99
CA GLN A 262 -9.14 16.84 13.39
C GLN A 262 -7.94 16.78 14.36
N GLY A 263 -6.87 16.08 13.98
CA GLY A 263 -5.71 15.84 14.84
C GLY A 263 -6.00 14.91 16.04
N GLY A 264 -5.02 14.76 16.94
CA GLY A 264 -5.16 14.05 18.21
C GLY A 264 -5.18 12.52 18.16
N TYR A 265 -4.92 11.92 16.98
CA TYR A 265 -4.84 10.46 16.83
C TYR A 265 -3.45 9.92 17.17
N ASP A 266 -3.38 8.64 17.55
CA ASP A 266 -2.15 7.88 17.40
C ASP A 266 -2.00 7.48 15.93
N TRP A 267 -1.04 8.11 15.24
CA TRP A 267 -0.88 7.96 13.80
C TRP A 267 -0.51 6.54 13.36
N GLY A 268 0.17 5.77 14.22
CA GLY A 268 0.46 4.37 13.93
C GLY A 268 -0.81 3.53 13.91
N PHE A 269 -1.69 3.70 14.90
CA PHE A 269 -2.98 3.01 14.91
C PHE A 269 -3.90 3.47 13.78
N LEU A 270 -3.91 4.77 13.49
CA LEU A 270 -4.72 5.31 12.39
C LEU A 270 -4.25 4.78 11.03
N ALA A 271 -2.93 4.79 10.78
CA ALA A 271 -2.35 4.27 9.55
C ALA A 271 -2.64 2.77 9.38
N PHE A 272 -2.52 1.98 10.45
CA PHE A 272 -2.94 0.58 10.40
C PHE A 272 -4.46 0.44 10.15
N ALA A 273 -5.30 1.18 10.89
CA ALA A 273 -6.75 1.04 10.80
C ALA A 273 -7.30 1.41 9.43
N VAL A 274 -6.97 2.59 8.94
CA VAL A 274 -7.48 3.12 7.67
C VAL A 274 -6.74 2.50 6.48
N GLY A 275 -5.44 2.24 6.60
CA GLY A 275 -4.66 1.53 5.58
C GLY A 275 -5.10 0.08 5.41
N PHE A 276 -4.98 -0.74 6.46
CA PHE A 276 -5.31 -2.17 6.38
C PHE A 276 -6.81 -2.42 6.28
N GLY A 277 -7.63 -1.65 7.01
CA GLY A 277 -9.09 -1.85 7.10
C GLY A 277 -9.80 -1.83 5.75
N GLY A 278 -9.32 -1.00 4.81
CA GLY A 278 -9.79 -0.97 3.42
C GLY A 278 -9.76 -2.33 2.69
N SER A 279 -8.96 -3.28 3.18
CA SER A 279 -8.83 -4.62 2.58
C SER A 279 -9.99 -5.56 2.88
N MET A 280 -10.85 -5.23 3.84
CA MET A 280 -11.99 -6.09 4.23
C MET A 280 -13.04 -6.22 3.12
N ILE A 281 -13.08 -5.29 2.17
CA ILE A 281 -13.92 -5.35 0.97
C ILE A 281 -13.08 -5.01 -0.26
N TRP A 282 -13.32 -5.66 -1.40
CA TRP A 282 -12.49 -5.51 -2.60
C TRP A 282 -12.43 -4.07 -3.16
N PHE A 283 -13.40 -3.21 -2.89
CA PHE A 283 -13.42 -1.81 -3.34
C PHE A 283 -13.04 -0.81 -2.23
N GLY A 284 -12.74 -1.28 -1.02
CA GLY A 284 -12.38 -0.42 0.11
C GLY A 284 -11.00 0.20 0.01
N SER A 285 -10.19 -0.18 -0.98
CA SER A 285 -8.95 0.51 -1.33
C SER A 285 -8.71 0.50 -2.84
N SER A 286 -7.91 1.45 -3.31
CA SER A 286 -7.52 1.53 -4.73
C SER A 286 -6.77 0.28 -5.21
N ALA A 287 -5.96 -0.34 -4.34
CA ALA A 287 -5.29 -1.61 -4.60
C ALA A 287 -6.29 -2.73 -4.87
N GLY A 288 -7.38 -2.78 -4.10
CA GLY A 288 -8.46 -3.75 -4.30
C GLY A 288 -9.20 -3.55 -5.63
N VAL A 289 -9.54 -2.30 -5.97
CA VAL A 289 -10.15 -1.98 -7.27
C VAL A 289 -9.23 -2.38 -8.42
N ALA A 290 -7.94 -2.06 -8.35
CA ALA A 290 -6.95 -2.40 -9.37
C ALA A 290 -6.79 -3.92 -9.54
N LEU A 291 -6.62 -4.66 -8.45
CA LEU A 291 -6.48 -6.12 -8.50
C LEU A 291 -7.76 -6.79 -9.02
N SER A 292 -8.94 -6.30 -8.61
CA SER A 292 -10.22 -6.84 -9.08
C SER A 292 -10.47 -6.63 -10.58
N ASN A 293 -9.84 -5.62 -11.19
CA ASN A 293 -9.86 -5.44 -12.65
C ASN A 293 -9.03 -6.49 -13.37
N MET A 294 -7.92 -6.95 -12.77
CA MET A 294 -7.12 -8.07 -13.28
C MET A 294 -7.79 -9.43 -13.02
N PHE A 295 -8.53 -9.54 -11.92
CA PHE A 295 -9.21 -10.75 -11.49
C PHE A 295 -10.69 -10.47 -11.24
N PRO A 296 -11.54 -10.45 -12.30
CA PRO A 296 -12.95 -10.08 -12.18
C PRO A 296 -13.75 -10.89 -11.16
N GLN A 297 -13.33 -12.11 -10.82
CA GLN A 297 -13.95 -12.94 -9.79
C GLN A 297 -13.90 -12.30 -8.38
N ALA A 298 -12.97 -11.37 -8.12
CA ALA A 298 -12.88 -10.66 -6.84
C ALA A 298 -14.01 -9.61 -6.68
N LYS A 299 -14.65 -9.16 -7.77
CA LYS A 299 -15.71 -8.13 -7.72
C LYS A 299 -17.02 -8.61 -7.09
N SER A 300 -17.19 -9.93 -6.93
CA SER A 300 -18.34 -10.46 -6.19
C SER A 300 -18.13 -10.25 -4.70
N THR A 301 -18.72 -9.19 -4.14
CA THR A 301 -18.57 -8.84 -2.71
C THR A 301 -18.93 -9.99 -1.77
N LEU A 302 -20.00 -10.73 -2.06
CA LEU A 302 -20.38 -11.90 -1.25
C LEU A 302 -19.32 -13.00 -1.30
N SER A 303 -18.78 -13.30 -2.48
CA SER A 303 -17.70 -14.29 -2.64
C SER A 303 -16.42 -13.82 -1.95
N TYR A 304 -16.10 -12.52 -2.07
CA TYR A 304 -14.94 -11.91 -1.43
C TYR A 304 -15.02 -12.04 0.09
N LEU A 305 -16.15 -11.66 0.70
CA LEU A 305 -16.36 -11.77 2.14
C LEU A 305 -16.37 -13.22 2.61
N LYS A 306 -17.06 -14.11 1.88
CA LYS A 306 -17.14 -15.53 2.23
C LYS A 306 -15.77 -16.20 2.24
N ASN A 307 -14.93 -15.91 1.24
CA ASN A 307 -13.63 -16.57 1.09
C ASN A 307 -12.51 -15.83 1.83
N GLY A 308 -12.61 -14.51 1.96
CA GLY A 308 -11.64 -13.61 2.61
C GLY A 308 -12.01 -13.19 4.04
N TRP A 309 -12.91 -13.89 4.72
CA TRP A 309 -13.35 -13.59 6.09
C TRP A 309 -12.18 -13.39 7.07
N HIS A 310 -11.06 -14.09 6.83
CA HIS A 310 -9.85 -14.01 7.64
C HIS A 310 -9.20 -12.62 7.63
N ILE A 311 -9.50 -11.76 6.66
CA ILE A 311 -9.00 -10.37 6.63
C ILE A 311 -9.62 -9.55 7.76
N ALA A 312 -10.94 -9.63 7.94
CA ALA A 312 -11.63 -8.92 9.03
C ALA A 312 -11.21 -9.46 10.41
N VAL A 313 -11.04 -10.78 10.54
CA VAL A 313 -10.53 -11.37 11.79
C VAL A 313 -9.09 -10.94 12.07
N ALA A 314 -8.22 -10.92 11.05
CA ALA A 314 -6.86 -10.44 11.18
C ALA A 314 -6.82 -8.97 11.60
N TYR A 315 -7.68 -8.11 11.05
CA TYR A 315 -7.79 -6.72 11.47
C TYR A 315 -8.07 -6.60 12.98
N ILE A 316 -9.12 -7.28 13.44
CA ILE A 316 -9.53 -7.22 14.85
C ILE A 316 -8.40 -7.68 15.76
N VAL A 317 -7.88 -8.89 15.52
CA VAL A 317 -6.85 -9.48 16.38
C VAL A 317 -5.57 -8.64 16.35
N ALA A 318 -5.12 -8.21 15.17
CA ALA A 318 -3.91 -7.42 15.02
C ALA A 318 -4.00 -6.04 15.67
N PHE A 319 -5.17 -5.39 15.60
CA PHE A 319 -5.39 -4.12 16.29
C PHE A 319 -5.21 -4.26 17.80
N PHE A 320 -5.80 -5.29 18.41
CA PHE A 320 -5.62 -5.55 19.84
C PHE A 320 -4.21 -6.03 20.20
N VAL A 321 -3.53 -6.78 19.33
CA VAL A 321 -2.10 -7.10 19.51
C VAL A 321 -1.27 -5.83 19.53
N MET A 322 -1.53 -4.89 18.61
CA MET A 322 -0.85 -3.59 18.58
C MET A 322 -1.15 -2.77 19.85
N LEU A 323 -2.40 -2.77 20.31
CA LEU A 323 -2.80 -2.13 21.58
C LEU A 323 -2.04 -2.71 22.79
N LEU A 324 -1.83 -4.01 22.82
CA LEU A 324 -1.10 -4.69 23.90
C LEU A 324 0.42 -4.47 23.85
N VAL A 325 1.00 -4.40 22.65
CA VAL A 325 2.46 -4.33 22.46
C VAL A 325 2.98 -2.89 22.49
N VAL A 326 2.29 -1.98 21.81
CA VAL A 326 2.71 -0.58 21.64
C VAL A 326 2.03 0.33 22.66
N GLY A 327 0.77 0.04 23.00
CA GLY A 327 -0.08 0.97 23.74
C GLY A 327 -0.55 2.14 22.88
N TRP A 328 -1.72 2.70 23.21
CA TRP A 328 -2.26 3.88 22.55
C TRP A 328 -1.55 5.14 23.06
N ASN A 329 -0.83 5.84 22.18
CA ASN A 329 -0.06 7.04 22.49
C ASN A 329 -0.42 8.15 21.47
N PRO A 330 -1.55 8.86 21.68
CA PRO A 330 -2.00 9.87 20.74
C PRO A 330 -1.02 11.04 20.73
N SER A 331 -0.65 11.51 19.54
CA SER A 331 0.20 12.68 19.38
C SER A 331 -0.63 13.93 19.69
N ALA A 332 -0.05 14.83 20.49
CA ALA A 332 -0.69 16.09 20.92
C ALA A 332 -0.79 17.12 19.78
#